data_AF-A0A966W2X5-F1
#
_entry.id   AF-A0A966W2X5-F1
#
_cell.length_a   1.000
_cell.length_b   1.000
_cell.length_c   1.000
_cell.angle_alpha   90.00
_cell.angle_beta   90.00
_cell.angle_gamma   90.00
#
_symmetry.space_group_name_H-M   'P 1'
#
loop_
_entity.id
_entity.type
_entity.pdbx_description
1 polymer ?
#
loop_
_entity_poly.entity_id
_entity_poly.type
_entity_poly.pdbx_seq_one_letter_code
_entity_poly.pdbx_strand_id
1 'polypeptide(L)' 'FLRQSQTQIHECTDLPDLELAAFLMRKYADTPMDVADATLVLLAQQTDVADFLTLDCRGFSTFRFNGHERFRLVLPAGE' A
#
# COMPACT_ATOMS: atom_id res chain seq x y z
N PHE A 1 -15.15 -4.41 17.71
CA PHE A 1 -13.95 -3.90 17.01
C PHE A 1 -14.29 -3.28 15.66
N LEU A 2 -14.33 -4.01 14.52
CA LEU A 2 -14.43 -3.42 13.16
C LEU A 2 -15.53 -2.36 12.98
N ARG A 3 -16.76 -2.61 13.48
CA ARG A 3 -17.85 -1.63 13.41
C ARG A 3 -17.63 -0.40 14.30
N GLN A 4 -17.00 -0.58 15.46
CA GLN A 4 -16.72 0.51 16.41
C GLN A 4 -15.54 1.36 15.94
N SER A 5 -14.54 0.75 15.28
CA SER A 5 -13.39 1.43 14.69
C SER A 5 -13.69 2.06 13.32
N GLN A 6 -14.92 1.93 12.83
CA GLN A 6 -15.32 2.38 11.49
C GLN A 6 -14.42 1.82 10.38
N THR A 7 -13.93 0.59 10.56
CA THR A 7 -13.04 -0.05 9.60
C THR A 7 -13.79 -0.30 8.29
N GLN A 8 -13.22 0.18 7.19
CA GLN A 8 -13.70 -0.11 5.84
C GLN A 8 -12.94 -1.32 5.30
N ILE A 9 -13.67 -2.19 4.60
CA ILE A 9 -13.11 -3.34 3.89
C ILE A 9 -13.31 -3.06 2.42
N HIS A 10 -12.23 -3.16 1.66
CA HIS A 10 -12.20 -2.94 0.22
C HIS A 10 -11.69 -4.22 -0.44
N GLU A 11 -12.36 -4.62 -1.52
CA GLU A 11 -11.95 -5.77 -2.32
C GLU A 11 -10.89 -5.32 -3.34
N CYS A 12 -9.79 -6.05 -3.45
CA CYS A 12 -8.73 -5.80 -4.45
C CYS A 12 -8.37 -7.09 -5.20
N THR A 13 -9.38 -7.92 -5.51
CA THR A 13 -9.19 -9.28 -6.04
C THR A 13 -9.82 -9.49 -7.41
N ASP A 14 -10.34 -8.43 -8.04
CA ASP A 14 -10.78 -8.54 -9.42
C ASP A 14 -9.58 -8.61 -10.38
N LEU A 15 -9.84 -9.03 -11.63
CA LEU A 15 -8.76 -9.25 -12.58
C LEU A 15 -7.93 -7.97 -12.85
N PRO A 16 -8.53 -6.78 -13.07
CA PRO A 16 -7.77 -5.53 -13.20
C PRO A 16 -6.85 -5.21 -12.00
N ASP A 17 -7.35 -5.37 -10.77
CA ASP A 17 -6.55 -5.11 -9.57
C ASP A 17 -5.39 -6.12 -9.45
N LEU A 18 -5.64 -7.39 -9.76
CA LEU A 18 -4.60 -8.42 -9.76
C LEU A 18 -3.53 -8.17 -10.84
N GLU A 19 -3.92 -7.71 -12.02
CA GLU A 19 -2.99 -7.31 -13.09
C GLU A 19 -2.13 -6.12 -12.66
N LEU A 20 -2.73 -5.13 -11.99
CA LEU A 20 -2.01 -3.96 -11.50
C LEU A 20 -1.09 -4.32 -10.33
N ALA A 21 -1.52 -5.20 -9.41
CA ALA A 21 -0.66 -5.72 -8.36
C ALA A 21 0.55 -6.47 -8.94
N ALA A 22 0.35 -7.33 -9.94
CA ALA A 22 1.43 -8.01 -10.64
C ALA A 22 2.37 -7.06 -11.39
N PHE A 23 1.84 -5.97 -11.93
CA PHE A 23 2.66 -4.89 -12.49
C PHE A 23 3.52 -4.21 -11.41
N LEU A 24 2.95 -3.87 -10.25
CA LEU A 24 3.67 -3.25 -9.14
C LEU A 24 4.78 -4.15 -8.60
N MET A 25 4.51 -5.44 -8.40
CA MET A 25 5.52 -6.41 -7.96
C MET A 25 6.70 -6.48 -8.94
N ARG A 26 6.45 -6.42 -10.26
CA ARG A 26 7.52 -6.35 -11.27
C ARG A 26 8.26 -5.01 -11.23
N LYS A 27 7.54 -3.89 -11.07
CA LYS A 27 8.12 -2.54 -11.01
C LYS A 27 9.07 -2.37 -9.83
N TYR A 28 8.73 -2.93 -8.68
CA TYR A 28 9.50 -2.82 -7.44
C TYR A 28 10.32 -4.08 -7.14
N ALA A 29 10.69 -4.89 -8.14
CA ALA A 29 11.44 -6.13 -7.93
C ALA A 29 12.77 -5.93 -7.16
N ASP A 30 13.38 -4.75 -7.24
CA ASP A 30 14.62 -4.39 -6.52
C ASP A 30 14.41 -4.15 -5.01
N THR A 31 13.18 -3.88 -4.58
CA THR A 31 12.77 -3.79 -3.17
C THR A 31 11.58 -4.72 -3.01
N PRO A 32 11.81 -6.01 -2.71
CA PRO A 32 10.82 -7.07 -2.89
C PRO A 32 9.45 -6.67 -2.36
N MET A 33 8.51 -6.50 -3.28
CA MET A 33 7.11 -6.20 -3.00
C MET A 33 6.32 -7.50 -3.18
N ASP A 34 5.54 -7.87 -2.17
CA ASP A 34 4.63 -9.00 -2.26
C ASP A 34 3.19 -8.58 -2.63
N VAL A 35 2.28 -9.54 -2.70
CA VAL A 35 0.87 -9.29 -3.04
C VAL A 35 0.17 -8.44 -1.98
N ALA A 36 0.56 -8.55 -0.71
CA ALA A 36 -0.04 -7.76 0.36
C ALA A 36 0.40 -6.30 0.26
N ASP A 37 1.68 -6.03 0.03
CA ASP A 37 2.19 -4.68 -0.20
C ASP A 37 1.57 -4.04 -1.43
N ALA A 38 1.48 -4.80 -2.54
CA ALA A 38 0.89 -4.33 -3.77
C ALA A 38 -0.58 -3.94 -3.57
N THR A 39 -1.38 -4.79 -2.92
CA THR A 39 -2.80 -4.50 -2.66
C THR A 39 -2.99 -3.32 -1.70
N LEU A 40 -2.08 -3.08 -0.76
CA LEU A 40 -2.11 -1.86 0.06
C LEU A 40 -1.83 -0.59 -0.77
N VAL A 41 -0.87 -0.65 -1.70
CA VAL A 41 -0.60 0.47 -2.63
C VAL A 41 -1.81 0.76 -3.52
N LEU A 42 -2.50 -0.28 -4.00
CA LEU A 42 -3.74 -0.14 -4.76
C LEU A 42 -4.86 0.47 -3.92
N LEU A 43 -5.06 -0.05 -2.71
CA LEU A 43 -6.07 0.43 -1.80
C LEU A 43 -5.89 1.93 -1.49
N ALA A 44 -4.65 2.34 -1.27
CA ALA A 44 -4.31 3.75 -1.09
C ALA A 44 -4.74 4.61 -2.29
N GLN A 45 -4.48 4.15 -3.51
CA GLN A 45 -4.88 4.86 -4.75
C GLN A 45 -6.40 4.90 -4.93
N GLN A 46 -7.09 3.79 -4.68
CA GLN A 46 -8.55 3.70 -4.80
C GLN A 46 -9.28 4.58 -3.77
N THR A 47 -8.68 4.78 -2.59
CA THR A 47 -9.27 5.54 -1.47
C THR A 47 -8.73 6.97 -1.34
N ASP A 48 -7.74 7.35 -2.16
CA ASP A 48 -7.02 8.62 -2.07
C ASP A 48 -6.38 8.86 -0.68
N VAL A 49 -5.88 7.79 -0.05
CA VAL A 49 -5.24 7.83 1.28
C VAL A 49 -3.74 7.57 1.15
N ALA A 50 -2.93 8.60 1.40
CA ALA A 50 -1.46 8.50 1.34
C ALA A 50 -0.80 8.15 2.69
N ASP A 51 -1.58 8.09 3.77
CA ASP A 51 -1.07 7.85 5.14
C ASP A 51 -1.00 6.34 5.43
N PHE A 52 0.18 5.88 5.84
CA PHE A 52 0.47 4.47 6.14
C PHE A 52 0.93 4.27 7.57
N LEU A 53 0.27 3.32 8.26
CA LEU A 53 0.68 2.81 9.55
C LEU A 53 1.33 1.43 9.36
N THR A 54 2.66 1.39 9.26
CA THR A 54 3.41 0.14 9.02
C THR A 54 4.75 0.16 9.74
N LEU A 55 5.20 -1.02 10.19
CA LEU A 55 6.55 -1.22 10.71
C LEU A 55 7.58 -1.42 9.59
N ASP A 56 7.14 -1.77 8.37
CA ASP A 56 8.02 -1.84 7.21
C ASP A 56 8.20 -0.45 6.57
N CYS A 57 8.91 0.41 7.31
CA CYS A 57 9.23 1.74 6.81
C CYS A 57 10.12 1.69 5.57
N ARG A 58 10.96 0.65 5.43
CA ARG A 58 11.91 0.54 4.32
C ARG A 58 11.16 0.26 3.01
N GLY A 59 10.27 -0.72 2.97
CA GLY A 59 9.48 -1.03 1.78
C GLY A 59 8.62 0.17 1.36
N PHE A 60 7.77 0.67 2.25
CA PHE A 60 6.82 1.74 1.95
C PHE A 60 7.47 3.11 1.69
N SER A 61 8.72 3.34 2.13
CA SER A 61 9.49 4.53 1.72
C SER A 61 9.93 4.50 0.24
N THR A 62 10.01 3.33 -0.36
CA THR A 62 10.38 3.12 -1.78
C THR A 62 9.17 3.20 -2.70
N PHE A 63 8.02 2.69 -2.27
CA PHE A 63 6.80 2.68 -3.06
C PHE A 63 6.23 4.10 -3.27
N ARG A 64 5.42 4.29 -4.31
CA ARG A 64 4.91 5.62 -4.72
C ARG A 64 3.40 5.66 -4.85
N PHE A 65 2.80 6.66 -4.20
CA PHE A 65 1.42 7.04 -4.34
C PHE A 65 1.19 7.75 -5.67
N ASN A 66 0.12 7.38 -6.38
CA ASN A 66 -0.19 7.87 -7.74
C ASN A 66 1.02 7.84 -8.72
N GLY A 67 1.96 6.92 -8.49
CA GLY A 67 3.15 6.74 -9.32
C GLY A 67 4.30 7.73 -9.10
N HIS A 68 4.14 8.79 -8.31
CA HIS A 68 5.15 9.85 -8.18
C HIS A 68 5.33 10.39 -6.75
N GLU A 69 4.30 10.35 -5.91
CA GLU A 69 4.35 10.91 -4.55
C GLU A 69 4.82 9.86 -3.53
N ARG A 70 5.39 10.33 -2.41
CA ARG A 70 5.76 9.45 -1.30
C ARG A 70 4.57 9.24 -0.38
N PHE A 71 4.42 8.03 0.16
CA PHE A 71 3.50 7.78 1.27
C PHE A 71 3.99 8.50 2.54
N ARG A 72 3.04 8.93 3.38
CA ARG A 72 3.32 9.46 4.71
C ARG A 72 3.30 8.31 5.71
N LEU A 73 4.46 7.95 6.23
CA LEU A 73 4.56 6.98 7.32
C LEU A 73 4.22 7.67 8.64
N VAL A 74 3.14 7.23 9.30
CA VAL A 74 2.62 7.92 10.50
C VAL A 74 3.16 7.35 11.81
N LEU A 75 3.83 6.19 11.77
CA LEU A 75 4.58 5.72 12.93
C LEU A 75 5.86 6.56 13.10
N PRO A 76 6.19 6.99 14.33
CA PRO A 76 7.47 7.62 14.59
C PRO A 76 8.61 6.63 14.29
N ALA A 77 9.70 7.12 13.70
CA ALA A 77 10.93 6.35 13.68
C ALA A 77 11.32 6.06 15.13
N GLY A 78 11.50 4.78 15.48
CA GLY A 78 11.90 4.41 16.84
C GLY A 78 13.18 5.14 17.24
N GLU A 79 13.17 5.72 18.43
CA GLU A 79 14.38 6.21 19.12
C GLU A 79 15.30 5.06 19.52
#